data_AF-A0A352TU26-F1
#
_entry.id   AF-A0A352TU26-F1
#
_cell.length_a   1.000
_cell.length_b   1.000
_cell.length_c   1.000
_cell.angle_alpha   90.00
_cell.angle_beta   90.00
_cell.angle_gamma   90.00
#
_symmetry.space_group_name_H-M   'P 1'
#
loop_
_entity.id
_entity.type
_entity.pdbx_description
1 polymer ?
#
loop_
_entity_poly.entity_id
_entity_poly.type
_entity_poly.pdbx_seq_one_letter_code
_entity_poly.pdbx_strand_id
1 'polypeptide(L)' 'KEVARSKIEVKLDPMNAYDRRIIHTKLSEWRDVETESEGEGDARALIIRPKK' A
#
# COMPACT_ATOMS: atom_id res chain seq x y z
N LYS A 1 -4.61 -10.95 -3.56
CA LYS A 1 -3.61 -11.99 -3.21
C LYS A 1 -2.44 -12.08 -4.21
N GLU A 2 -2.37 -11.24 -5.26
CA GLU A 2 -1.28 -11.32 -6.26
C GLU A 2 0.06 -10.75 -5.77
N VAL A 3 0.07 -9.68 -4.98
CA VAL A 3 1.30 -9.03 -4.47
C VAL A 3 2.14 -9.99 -3.61
N ALA A 4 1.50 -10.67 -2.64
CA ALA A 4 2.16 -11.66 -1.78
C ALA A 4 2.72 -12.88 -2.53
N ARG A 5 2.12 -13.24 -3.68
CA ARG A 5 2.56 -14.37 -4.51
C ARG A 5 3.64 -14.00 -5.52
N SER A 6 3.59 -12.79 -6.06
CA SER A 6 4.52 -12.32 -7.11
C SER A 6 5.82 -11.76 -6.53
N LYS A 7 5.84 -11.38 -5.24
CA LYS A 7 6.93 -10.59 -4.62
C LYS A 7 7.17 -9.24 -5.30
N ILE A 8 6.24 -8.79 -6.14
CA ILE A 8 6.33 -7.51 -6.84
C ILE A 8 5.62 -6.47 -6.00
N GLU A 9 6.32 -5.38 -5.68
CA GLU A 9 5.70 -4.22 -5.04
C GLU A 9 4.70 -3.56 -5.98
N VAL A 10 3.53 -3.21 -5.44
CA VAL A 10 2.47 -2.56 -6.22
C VAL A 10 2.31 -1.13 -5.74
N LYS A 11 2.50 -0.18 -6.65
CA LYS A 11 2.19 1.22 -6.43
C LYS A 11 0.74 1.47 -6.84
N LEU A 12 -0.07 1.92 -5.89
CA LEU A 12 -1.41 2.39 -6.17
C LEU A 12 -1.34 3.84 -6.68
N ASP A 13 -2.37 4.25 -7.41
CA ASP A 13 -2.52 5.63 -7.83
C ASP A 13 -2.60 6.58 -6.62
N PRO A 14 -2.13 7.83 -6.76
CA PRO A 14 -2.30 8.84 -5.72
C PRO A 14 -3.78 9.01 -5.36
N MET A 15 -4.06 9.01 -4.06
CA MET A 15 -5.41 9.08 -3.53
C MET A 15 -5.45 10.02 -2.33
N ASN A 16 -6.66 10.45 -1.96
CA ASN A 16 -6.84 11.33 -0.82
C ASN A 16 -6.39 10.64 0.50
N ALA A 17 -6.17 11.45 1.54
CA ALA A 17 -5.69 10.94 2.82
C ALA A 17 -6.65 9.96 3.51
N TYR A 18 -7.96 10.07 3.26
CA TYR A 18 -8.98 9.23 3.87
C TYR A 18 -8.98 7.82 3.28
N ASP A 19 -9.03 7.71 1.95
CA ASP A 19 -8.98 6.43 1.23
C ASP A 19 -7.67 5.69 1.52
N ARG A 20 -6.55 6.43 1.50
CA ARG A 20 -5.24 5.87 1.87
C ARG A 20 -5.24 5.31 3.29
N ARG A 21 -5.90 5.98 4.24
CA ARG A 21 -6.02 5.51 5.62
C ARG A 21 -6.85 4.24 5.70
N ILE A 22 -7.97 4.15 4.98
CA ILE A 22 -8.80 2.94 4.94
C ILE A 22 -7.98 1.75 4.44
N ILE A 23 -7.29 1.91 3.31
CA ILE A 23 -6.49 0.84 2.71
C ILE A 23 -5.33 0.45 3.64
N HIS A 24 -4.59 1.44 4.16
CA HIS A 24 -3.49 1.21 5.08
C HIS A 24 -3.94 0.46 6.34
N THR A 25 -5.03 0.89 6.99
CA THR A 25 -5.60 0.18 8.14
C THR A 25 -6.02 -1.24 7.76
N LYS A 26 -6.71 -1.41 6.62
CA LYS A 26 -7.20 -2.73 6.20
C LYS A 26 -6.08 -3.71 5.90
N LEU A 27 -5.00 -3.25 5.27
CA LEU A 27 -3.84 -4.05 4.93
C LEU A 27 -2.85 -4.20 6.09
N SER A 28 -2.90 -3.33 7.11
CA SER A 28 -2.06 -3.45 8.31
C SER A 28 -2.30 -4.73 9.11
N GLU A 29 -3.51 -5.31 9.00
CA GLU A 29 -3.87 -6.57 9.64
C GLU A 29 -3.33 -7.80 8.89
N TRP A 30 -2.87 -7.63 7.64
CA TRP A 30 -2.43 -8.73 6.81
C TRP A 30 -0.95 -9.04 7.09
N ARG A 31 -0.66 -10.28 7.50
CA ARG A 31 0.70 -10.70 7.87
C ARG A 31 1.68 -10.75 6.69
N ASP A 32 1.17 -10.98 5.49
CA ASP A 32 1.98 -11.25 4.29
C ASP A 32 2.33 -9.98 3.49
N VAL A 33 1.83 -8.81 3.90
CA VAL A 33 2.07 -7.54 3.20
C VAL A 33 2.32 -6.40 4.20
N GLU A 34 3.01 -5.38 3.73
CA GLU A 34 3.16 -4.10 4.40
C GLU A 34 2.79 -2.98 3.43
N THR A 35 2.42 -1.82 3.97
CA THR A 35 2.08 -0.67 3.14
C THR A 35 2.79 0.57 3.63
N GLU A 36 3.30 1.36 2.69
CA GLU A 36 4.05 2.57 2.93
C GLU A 36 3.52 3.68 2.02
N SER A 37 3.51 4.92 2.50
CA SER A 37 3.08 6.06 1.69
C SER A 37 4.30 6.81 1.17
N GLU A 38 4.43 6.96 -0.15
CA GLU A 38 5.59 7.57 -0.79
C GLU A 38 5.16 8.78 -1.64
N GLY A 39 5.97 9.84 -1.65
CA GLY A 39 5.67 11.11 -2.33
C GLY A 39 5.05 12.18 -1.41
N GLU A 40 4.78 13.35 -1.99
CA GLU A 40 4.31 14.55 -1.27
C GLU A 40 3.07 15.17 -1.92
N GLY A 41 2.23 15.80 -1.10
CA GLY A 41 1.00 16.45 -1.55
C GLY A 41 0.10 15.52 -2.38
N ASP A 42 -0.30 16.01 -3.55
CA ASP A 42 -1.17 15.28 -4.49
C ASP A 42 -0.47 14.13 -5.20
N ALA A 43 0.87 14.08 -5.17
CA ALA A 43 1.65 12.98 -5.74
C ALA A 43 1.84 11.81 -4.74
N ARG A 44 1.27 11.91 -3.54
CA ARG A 44 1.49 10.91 -2.49
C ARG A 44 0.67 9.64 -2.73
N ALA A 45 1.35 8.57 -3.07
CA ALA A 45 0.80 7.26 -3.40
C ALA A 45 0.99 6.26 -2.25
N LEU A 46 0.21 5.17 -2.26
CA LEU A 46 0.40 4.03 -1.35
C LEU A 46 1.13 2.91 -2.09
N ILE A 47 2.27 2.49 -1.55
CA ILE A 47 3.06 1.35 -2.00
C ILE A 47 2.69 0.15 -1.13
N ILE A 48 2.37 -0.98 -1.75
CA ILE A 48 2.14 -2.25 -1.07
C ILE A 48 3.33 -3.15 -1.35
N ARG A 49 4.06 -3.53 -0.30
CA ARG A 49 5.18 -4.46 -0.38
C ARG A 49 4.82 -5.81 0.24
N PRO A 50 5.29 -6.93 -0.31
CA PRO A 50 5.13 -8.24 0.30
C PRO A 50 6.12 -8.41 1.46
N LYS A 51 5.63 -8.87 2.63
CA LYS A 51 6.49 -9.27 3.75
C LYS A 51 7.03 -10.68 3.51
N LYS A 52 8.33 -10.87 3.74
CA LYS A 52 9.01 -12.18 3.65
C LYS A 52 8.67 -13.08 4.83
#